data_AF-A0A355PGS1-F1
#
_entry.id   AF-A0A355PGS1-F1
#
_cell.length_a   1.000
_cell.length_b   1.000
_cell.length_c   1.000
_cell.angle_alpha   90.00
_cell.angle_beta   90.00
_cell.angle_gamma   90.00
#
_symmetry.space_group_name_H-M   'P 1'
#
loop_
_entity.id
_entity.type
_entity.pdbx_description
1 polymer ?
#
loop_
_entity_poly.entity_id
_entity_poly.type
_entity_poly.pdbx_seq_one_letter_code
_entity_poly.pdbx_strand_id
1 'polypeptide(L)'
;MNLSPELLTLVMFGGLLIGLFMGHPLAFVLGGVAVIGAFLGPGERVLGTIINNIYGNAMDNYVLVAIPLFVLMARFLNDSGVTEKMFESMRLLLANLRGGLALTVVIVSVLLAATTGIVG
;
A
#
# COMPACT_ATOMS: atom_id res chain seq x y z
N MET A 1 28.03 -7.28 -13.14
CA MET A 1 28.91 -7.80 -12.08
C MET A 1 28.11 -8.86 -11.36
N ASN A 2 28.55 -10.11 -11.27
CA ASN A 2 27.78 -11.13 -10.55
C ASN A 2 28.04 -10.95 -9.04
N LEU A 3 27.27 -10.08 -8.39
CA LEU A 3 27.29 -9.96 -6.93
C LEU A 3 26.75 -11.24 -6.29
N SER A 4 27.23 -11.54 -5.07
CA SER A 4 26.67 -12.65 -4.30
C SER A 4 25.19 -12.38 -4.00
N PRO A 5 24.31 -13.40 -3.99
CA PRO A 5 22.88 -13.21 -3.77
C PRO A 5 22.57 -12.47 -2.46
N GLU A 6 23.37 -12.70 -1.42
CA GLU A 6 23.22 -12.09 -0.11
C GLU A 6 23.51 -10.58 -0.14
N LEU A 7 24.51 -10.16 -0.92
CA LEU A 7 24.81 -8.73 -1.07
C LEU A 7 23.74 -8.03 -1.90
N LEU A 8 23.23 -8.70 -2.94
CA LEU A 8 22.17 -8.15 -3.78
C LEU A 8 20.89 -7.90 -2.98
N THR A 9 20.45 -8.86 -2.16
CA THR A 9 19.26 -8.67 -1.31
C THR A 9 19.46 -7.56 -0.29
N LEU A 10 20.64 -7.44 0.30
CA LEU A 10 20.96 -6.40 1.28
C LEU A 10 20.97 -5.01 0.64
N VAL A 11 21.51 -4.88 -0.58
CA VAL A 11 21.48 -3.64 -1.36
C VAL A 11 20.06 -3.27 -1.78
N MET A 12 19.26 -4.22 -2.26
CA MET A 12 17.87 -3.96 -2.65
C MET A 12 17.01 -3.57 -1.45
N PHE A 13 17.15 -4.28 -0.33
CA PHE A 13 16.42 -3.97 0.91
C PHE A 13 16.85 -2.60 1.48
N GLY A 14 18.15 -2.35 1.56
CA GLY A 14 18.67 -1.05 1.99
C GLY A 14 18.23 0.09 1.07
N GLY A 15 18.26 -0.11 -0.25
CA GLY A 15 17.79 0.85 -1.23
C GLY A 15 16.29 1.16 -1.09
N LEU A 16 15.47 0.15 -0.80
CA LEU A 16 14.04 0.32 -0.53
C LEU A 16 13.81 1.17 0.72
N LEU A 17 14.51 0.89 1.82
CA LEU A 17 14.39 1.66 3.06
C LEU A 17 14.81 3.12 2.84
N ILE A 18 15.97 3.34 2.22
CA ILE A 18 16.47 4.69 1.94
C ILE A 18 15.48 5.45 1.04
N GLY A 19 15.00 4.81 -0.03
CA GLY A 19 14.03 5.42 -0.94
C GLY A 19 12.70 5.76 -0.27
N LEU A 20 12.24 4.93 0.67
CA LEU A 20 11.03 5.20 1.45
C LEU A 20 11.25 6.35 2.45
N PHE A 21 12.40 6.42 3.12
CA PHE A 21 12.74 7.51 4.04
C PHE A 21 12.95 8.85 3.34
N MET A 22 13.27 8.86 2.05
CA MET A 22 13.29 10.08 1.23
C MET A 22 11.88 10.62 0.94
N GLY A 23 10.82 9.88 1.28
CA GLY A 23 9.43 10.31 1.08
C GLY A 23 8.92 10.17 -0.35
N HIS A 24 9.62 9.41 -1.20
CA HIS A 24 9.15 9.12 -2.55
C HIS A 24 7.96 8.14 -2.54
N PRO A 25 7.02 8.25 -3.50
CA PRO A 25 5.92 7.30 -3.58
C PRO A 25 6.42 5.87 -3.74
N LEU A 26 5.82 4.94 -2.98
CA LEU A 26 6.26 3.54 -2.87
C LEU A 26 6.46 2.84 -4.23
N ALA A 27 5.56 3.09 -5.19
CA ALA A 27 5.62 2.50 -6.52
C ALA A 27 6.94 2.82 -7.26
N PHE A 28 7.42 4.06 -7.16
CA PHE A 28 8.68 4.47 -7.80
C PHE A 28 9.89 3.89 -7.08
N VAL A 29 9.84 3.79 -5.75
CA VAL A 29 10.91 3.18 -4.95
C VAL A 29 11.03 1.70 -5.29
N LEU A 30 9.92 0.96 -5.29
CA LEU A 30 9.90 -0.46 -5.65
C LEU A 30 10.39 -0.70 -7.08
N GLY A 31 9.87 0.07 -8.05
CA GLY A 31 10.28 -0.04 -9.44
C GLY A 31 11.75 0.31 -9.66
N GLY A 32 12.22 1.42 -9.07
CA GLY A 32 13.61 1.87 -9.17
C GLY A 32 14.59 0.87 -8.56
N VAL A 33 14.29 0.36 -7.36
CA VAL A 33 15.12 -0.67 -6.69
C VAL A 33 15.13 -1.97 -7.49
N ALA A 34 14.00 -2.37 -8.09
CA ALA A 34 13.94 -3.55 -8.96
C ALA A 34 14.80 -3.40 -10.21
N VAL A 35 14.76 -2.23 -10.86
CA VAL A 35 15.59 -1.94 -12.06
C VAL A 35 17.07 -1.90 -11.69
N ILE A 36 17.45 -1.17 -10.63
CA ILE A 36 18.84 -1.11 -10.16
C ILE A 36 19.34 -2.50 -9.76
N GLY A 37 18.52 -3.28 -9.05
CA GLY A 37 18.83 -4.67 -8.69
C GLY A 37 19.02 -5.57 -9.91
N ALA A 38 18.24 -5.39 -10.96
CA ALA A 38 18.41 -6.12 -12.22
C ALA A 38 19.76 -5.83 -12.87
N PHE A 39 20.20 -4.55 -12.90
CA PHE A 39 21.53 -4.18 -13.42
C PHE A 39 22.69 -4.71 -12.57
N LEU A 40 22.53 -4.76 -11.25
CA LEU A 40 23.56 -5.21 -10.32
C LEU A 40 23.68 -6.74 -10.21
N GLY A 41 22.64 -7.48 -10.57
CA GLY A 41 22.63 -8.94 -10.55
C GLY A 41 22.67 -9.55 -11.96
N PRO A 42 21.54 -10.05 -12.48
CA PRO A 42 21.48 -10.82 -13.73
C PRO A 42 21.72 -10.00 -15.01
N GLY A 43 21.80 -8.68 -14.91
CA GLY A 43 22.13 -7.76 -16.02
C GLY A 43 20.92 -7.33 -16.87
N GLU A 44 21.20 -6.53 -17.89
CA GLU A 44 20.21 -5.89 -18.77
C GLU A 44 19.27 -6.86 -19.49
N ARG A 45 19.70 -8.12 -19.67
CA ARG A 45 18.92 -9.16 -20.36
C ARG A 45 17.58 -9.47 -19.66
N VAL A 46 17.48 -9.21 -18.35
CA VAL A 46 16.26 -9.45 -17.56
C VAL A 46 15.27 -8.29 -17.68
N LEU A 47 15.68 -7.11 -18.15
CA LEU A 47 14.78 -5.96 -18.31
C LEU A 47 13.65 -6.25 -19.28
N GLY A 48 13.92 -6.97 -20.38
CA GLY A 48 12.88 -7.41 -21.32
C GLY A 48 11.84 -8.32 -20.65
N THR A 49 12.28 -9.20 -19.75
CA THR A 49 11.39 -10.07 -18.95
C THR A 49 10.58 -9.26 -17.94
N ILE A 50 11.15 -8.23 -17.33
CA ILE A 50 10.45 -7.33 -16.41
C ILE A 50 9.34 -6.59 -17.16
N ILE A 51 9.65 -6.02 -18.32
CA ILE A 51 8.66 -5.32 -19.17
C ILE A 51 7.54 -6.28 -19.56
N ASN A 52 7.86 -7.48 -20.06
CA ASN A 52 6.85 -8.47 -20.43
C ASN A 52 5.97 -8.90 -19.24
N ASN A 53 6.51 -8.98 -18.02
CA ASN A 53 5.69 -9.28 -16.83
C ASN A 53 4.77 -8.12 -16.45
N ILE A 54 5.23 -6.87 -16.60
CA ILE A 54 4.38 -5.70 -16.31
C ILE A 54 3.21 -5.66 -17.29
N TYR A 55 3.47 -5.72 -18.59
CA TYR A 55 2.41 -5.63 -19.59
C TYR A 55 1.56 -6.90 -19.69
N GLY A 56 2.16 -8.08 -19.60
CA GLY A 56 1.46 -9.36 -19.81
C GLY A 56 0.80 -9.96 -18.57
N ASN A 57 1.17 -9.52 -17.36
CA ASN A 57 0.58 -10.03 -16.11
C ASN A 57 0.04 -8.91 -15.21
N ALA A 58 0.81 -7.84 -14.99
CA ALA A 58 0.40 -6.82 -14.03
C ALA A 58 -0.72 -5.93 -14.57
N MET A 59 -0.65 -5.47 -15.82
CA MET A 59 -1.66 -4.58 -16.41
C MET A 59 -3.01 -5.27 -16.64
N ASP A 60 -3.00 -6.56 -16.98
CA ASP A 60 -4.21 -7.36 -17.16
C ASP A 60 -4.77 -7.91 -15.83
N ASN A 61 -4.14 -7.59 -14.70
CA ASN A 61 -4.58 -8.07 -13.40
C ASN A 61 -5.82 -7.30 -12.92
N TYR A 62 -6.98 -7.96 -13.03
CA TYR A 62 -8.27 -7.43 -12.55
C TYR A 62 -8.27 -7.04 -11.06
N VAL A 63 -7.42 -7.66 -10.23
CA VAL A 63 -7.29 -7.29 -8.81
C VAL A 63 -6.80 -5.85 -8.64
N LEU A 64 -5.97 -5.33 -9.56
CA LEU A 64 -5.49 -3.95 -9.49
C LEU A 64 -6.60 -2.92 -9.75
N VAL A 65 -7.67 -3.30 -10.45
CA VAL A 65 -8.87 -2.46 -10.63
C VAL A 65 -9.57 -2.21 -9.29
N ALA A 66 -9.37 -3.08 -8.30
CA ALA A 66 -9.91 -2.86 -6.96
C ALA A 66 -9.34 -1.60 -6.30
N ILE A 67 -8.08 -1.22 -6.57
CA ILE A 67 -7.43 -0.05 -5.95
C ILE A 67 -8.22 1.25 -6.20
N PRO A 68 -8.49 1.68 -7.44
CA PRO A 68 -9.28 2.90 -7.69
C PRO A 68 -10.74 2.76 -7.22
N LEU A 69 -11.32 1.56 -7.29
CA LEU A 69 -12.69 1.33 -6.80
C LEU A 69 -12.80 1.47 -5.28
N PHE A 70 -11.80 1.01 -4.52
CA PHE A 70 -11.73 1.21 -3.06
C PHE A 70 -11.55 2.68 -2.71
N VAL A 71 -10.71 3.42 -3.44
CA VAL A 71 -10.57 4.87 -3.26
C VAL A 71 -11.89 5.59 -3.56
N LEU A 72 -12.61 5.17 -4.61
CA LEU A 72 -13.93 5.71 -4.93
C LEU A 72 -14.95 5.42 -3.84
N MET A 73 -15.01 4.19 -3.35
CA MET A 73 -15.89 3.80 -2.24
C MET A 73 -15.59 4.61 -0.97
N ALA A 74 -14.32 4.76 -0.61
CA ALA A 74 -13.88 5.58 0.51
C ALA A 74 -14.42 7.01 0.38
N ARG A 75 -14.35 7.57 -0.83
CA ARG A 75 -14.85 8.91 -1.11
C ARG A 75 -16.37 9.00 -1.00
N PHE A 76 -17.10 8.04 -1.54
CA PHE A 76 -18.57 7.98 -1.38
C PHE A 76 -19.00 7.82 0.07
N LEU A 77 -18.29 7.02 0.87
CA LEU A 77 -18.57 6.84 2.29
C LEU A 77 -18.36 8.16 3.07
N ASN A 78 -17.29 8.88 2.75
CA ASN A 78 -16.98 10.17 3.36
C ASN A 78 -17.99 11.24 2.95
N ASP A 79 -18.26 11.38 1.65
CA ASP A 79 -19.09 12.47 1.12
C ASP A 79 -20.60 12.25 1.40
N SER A 80 -21.04 11.01 1.63
CA SER A 80 -22.42 10.71 2.05
C SER A 80 -22.70 10.97 3.53
N GLY A 81 -21.69 11.34 4.32
CA GLY A 81 -21.80 11.58 5.76
C GLY A 81 -22.05 10.31 6.58
N VAL A 82 -21.85 9.12 5.99
CA VAL A 82 -21.98 7.84 6.70
C VAL A 82 -20.89 7.72 7.76
N THR A 83 -19.68 8.19 7.46
CA THR A 83 -18.55 8.22 8.41
C THR A 83 -18.89 8.96 9.71
N GLU A 84 -19.38 10.21 9.62
CA GLU A 84 -19.81 11.00 10.77
C GLU A 84 -20.89 10.30 11.60
N LYS A 85 -21.93 9.80 10.92
CA LYS A 85 -23.06 9.11 11.59
C LYS A 85 -22.62 7.83 12.27
N MET A 86 -21.67 7.10 11.68
CA MET A 86 -21.11 5.88 12.26
C MET A 86 -20.30 6.21 13.52
N PHE A 87 -19.49 7.26 13.48
CA PHE A 87 -18.74 7.72 14.66
C PHE A 87 -19.67 8.15 15.80
N GLU A 88 -20.69 8.95 15.51
CA GLU A 88 -21.65 9.41 16.52
C GLU A 88 -22.44 8.25 17.13
N SER A 89 -22.90 7.32 16.29
CA SER A 89 -23.59 6.10 16.75
C SER A 89 -22.70 5.25 17.66
N MET A 90 -21.45 5.01 17.28
CA MET A 90 -20.50 4.26 18.09
C MET A 90 -20.15 4.98 19.40
N ARG A 91 -20.04 6.32 19.37
CA ARG A 91 -19.80 7.12 20.58
C ARG A 91 -20.94 6.98 21.58
N LEU A 92 -22.19 7.01 21.10
CA LEU A 92 -23.37 6.85 21.95
C LEU A 92 -23.47 5.43 22.52
N LEU A 93 -23.19 4.41 21.71
CA LEU A 93 -23.20 3.01 22.16
C LEU A 93 -22.15 2.74 23.24
N LEU A 94 -20.97 3.33 23.13
CA LEU A 94 -19.88 3.12 24.10
C LEU A 94 -19.82 4.20 25.20
N ALA A 95 -20.79 5.12 25.28
CA ALA A 95 -20.76 6.27 26.18
C ALA A 95 -20.64 5.90 27.67
N ASN A 96 -21.20 4.76 28.08
CA ASN A 96 -21.21 4.32 29.48
C ASN A 96 -19.92 3.59 29.93
N LEU A 97 -19.01 3.30 28.99
CA LEU A 97 -17.76 2.60 29.29
C LEU A 97 -16.66 3.61 29.65
N ARG A 98 -15.85 3.28 30.67
CA ARG A 98 -14.66 4.07 31.01
C ARG A 98 -13.67 3.96 29.83
N GLY A 99 -13.36 5.09 29.19
CA GLY A 99 -12.56 5.11 27.95
C GLY A 99 -13.38 4.92 26.67
N GLY A 100 -14.71 5.01 26.73
CA GLY A 100 -15.61 4.80 25.59
C GLY A 100 -15.24 5.58 24.33
N LEU A 101 -14.81 6.84 24.48
CA LEU A 101 -14.35 7.66 23.35
C LEU A 101 -13.12 7.05 22.65
N ALA A 102 -12.14 6.55 23.40
CA ALA A 102 -10.93 5.94 22.83
C ALA A 102 -11.27 4.64 22.07
N LEU A 103 -12.16 3.82 22.65
CA LEU A 103 -12.67 2.62 21.99
C LEU A 103 -13.43 2.94 20.70
N THR A 104 -14.31 3.95 20.73
CA THR A 104 -15.01 4.42 19.53
C THR A 104 -14.04 4.84 18.44
N VAL A 105 -12.99 5.62 18.75
CA VAL A 105 -11.97 6.03 17.78
C VAL A 105 -11.31 4.80 17.16
N VAL A 106 -10.80 3.88 17.98
CA VAL A 106 -10.11 2.67 17.48
C VAL A 106 -11.03 1.84 16.57
N ILE A 107 -12.26 1.55 17.01
CA ILE A 107 -13.20 0.73 16.26
C ILE A 107 -13.59 1.39 14.94
N VAL A 108 -13.94 2.69 14.97
CA VAL A 108 -14.33 3.44 13.77
C VAL A 108 -13.15 3.56 12.82
N SER A 109 -11.94 3.82 13.31
CA SER A 109 -10.73 3.82 12.49
C SER A 109 -10.48 2.47 11.81
N VAL A 110 -10.65 1.35 12.51
CA VAL A 110 -10.50 0.01 11.93
C VAL A 110 -11.57 -0.27 10.87
N LEU A 111 -12.84 0.07 11.13
CA LEU A 111 -13.92 -0.10 10.18
C LEU A 111 -13.70 0.72 8.91
N LEU A 112 -13.34 1.99 9.06
CA LEU A 112 -13.04 2.86 7.92
C LEU A 112 -11.83 2.32 7.15
N ALA A 113 -10.73 1.99 7.83
CA ALA A 113 -9.53 1.43 7.20
C ALA A 113 -9.83 0.14 6.40
N ALA A 114 -10.68 -0.74 6.94
CA ALA A 114 -11.11 -1.97 6.27
C ALA A 114 -11.93 -1.67 5.00
N THR A 115 -12.82 -0.68 5.04
CA THR A 115 -13.64 -0.29 3.87
C THR A 115 -12.86 0.51 2.82
N THR A 116 -11.86 1.29 3.22
CA THR A 116 -11.02 2.06 2.31
C THR A 116 -9.89 1.22 1.70
N GLY A 117 -9.75 -0.04 2.11
CA GLY A 117 -8.76 -0.96 1.56
C GLY A 117 -7.34 -0.42 1.60
N ILE A 118 -6.98 0.32 2.65
CA ILE A 118 -5.60 0.81 2.82
C ILE A 118 -4.71 -0.42 2.98
N VAL A 119 -4.07 -0.77 1.87
CA VAL A 119 -2.96 -1.70 1.80
C VAL A 119 -1.84 -1.09 2.63
N GLY A 120 -1.43 -1.80 3.70
CA GLY A 120 -0.15 -1.57 4.35
C GLY A 120 1.01 -1.87 3.40
#